data_AF-A0A916WUA7-F1
#
_entry.id   AF-A0A916WUA7-F1
#
_cell.length_a   1.000
_cell.length_b   1.000
_cell.length_c   1.000
_cell.angle_alpha   90.00
_cell.angle_beta   90.00
_cell.angle_gamma   90.00
#
_symmetry.space_group_name_H-M   'P 1'
#
loop_
_entity.id
_entity.type
_entity.pdbx_description
1 polymer ?
#
loop_
_entity_poly.entity_id
_entity_poly.type
_entity_poly.pdbx_seq_one_letter_code
_entity_poly.pdbx_strand_id
1 'polypeptide(L)'
;MMNAGTLARIRKIKTSDGNFLWQAGLAAGQPATLLGYPAIEAEDMPDMGAGSLSVAFGNFRLGYLVAERRETAILRDPYSNKPFVSFYATKRIGGCVTNSEAIKLLKFAAN
;
A
#
# COMPACT_ATOMS: atom_id res chain seq x y z
N MET A 1 -5.98 0.16 2.18
CA MET A 1 -4.54 0.43 2.04
C MET A 1 -4.23 1.74 2.75
N MET A 2 -3.19 1.75 3.59
CA MET A 2 -2.73 2.89 4.37
C MET A 2 -1.29 2.63 4.83
N ASN A 3 -0.54 3.66 5.23
CA ASN A 3 0.82 3.45 5.75
C ASN A 3 0.83 2.99 7.22
N ALA A 4 2.00 2.57 7.71
CA ALA A 4 2.15 2.04 9.06
C ALA A 4 1.79 3.07 10.15
N GLY A 5 2.16 4.34 9.95
CA GLY A 5 1.86 5.43 10.88
C GLY A 5 0.35 5.68 11.04
N THR A 6 -0.39 5.66 9.93
CA THR A 6 -1.85 5.82 9.91
C THR A 6 -2.54 4.63 10.57
N LEU A 7 -2.08 3.42 10.26
CA LEU A 7 -2.62 2.21 10.83
C LEU A 7 -2.40 2.12 12.35
N ALA A 8 -1.24 2.56 12.85
CA ALA A 8 -0.95 2.63 14.27
C ALA A 8 -1.90 3.57 15.04
N ARG A 9 -2.40 4.64 14.41
CA ARG A 9 -3.43 5.50 15.03
C ARG A 9 -4.80 4.86 14.98
N ILE A 10 -5.17 4.23 13.87
CA ILE A 10 -6.46 3.53 13.74
C ILE A 10 -6.58 2.39 14.76
N ARG A 11 -5.48 1.65 15.02
CA ARG A 11 -5.42 0.63 16.07
C ARG A 11 -5.73 1.16 17.48
N LYS A 12 -5.52 2.46 17.73
CA LYS A 12 -5.78 3.09 19.03
C LYS A 12 -7.22 3.60 19.19
N ILE A 13 -8.04 3.56 18.14
CA ILE A 13 -9.43 4.03 18.20
C ILE A 13 -10.26 3.05 19.02
N LYS A 14 -11.01 3.60 19.98
CA LYS A 14 -11.86 2.85 20.91
C LYS A 14 -13.34 3.23 20.71
N THR A 15 -14.24 2.31 21.05
CA THR A 15 -15.67 2.58 21.21
C THR A 15 -15.92 3.32 22.53
N SER A 16 -17.15 3.84 22.72
CA SER A 16 -17.60 4.46 23.98
C SER A 16 -17.36 3.57 25.20
N ASP A 17 -17.38 2.25 24.99
CA ASP A 17 -17.26 1.24 26.03
C ASP A 17 -15.79 0.87 26.34
N GLY A 18 -14.83 1.57 25.71
CA GLY A 18 -13.39 1.37 25.92
C GLY A 18 -12.76 0.24 25.10
N ASN A 19 -13.56 -0.51 24.34
CA ASN A 19 -13.08 -1.59 23.47
C ASN A 19 -12.43 -1.04 22.20
N PHE A 20 -11.38 -1.70 21.70
CA PHE A 20 -10.76 -1.32 20.43
C PHE A 20 -11.64 -1.71 19.24
N LEU A 21 -11.79 -0.80 18.27
CA LEU A 21 -12.47 -1.09 16.99
C LEU A 21 -11.68 -2.09 16.14
N TRP A 22 -10.36 -2.07 16.31
CA TRP A 22 -9.45 -3.00 15.66
C TRP A 22 -9.22 -4.21 16.56
N GLN A 23 -9.55 -5.39 16.07
CA GLN A 23 -9.19 -6.65 16.72
C GLN A 23 -7.99 -7.24 16.00
N ALA A 24 -6.87 -7.36 16.71
CA ALA A 24 -5.73 -8.10 16.18
C ALA A 24 -6.13 -9.57 16.03
N GLY A 25 -5.93 -10.15 14.84
CA GLY A 25 -6.05 -11.59 14.66
C GLY A 25 -5.02 -12.27 15.58
N LEU A 26 -5.49 -12.87 16.68
CA LEU A 26 -4.65 -13.60 17.63
C LEU A 26 -4.13 -14.93 17.04
N ALA A 27 -4.73 -15.40 15.94
CA ALA A 27 -4.35 -16.61 15.24
C ALA A 27 -3.37 -16.32 14.09
N ALA A 28 -2.28 -17.09 14.01
CA ALA A 28 -1.33 -17.03 12.91
C ALA A 28 -2.06 -17.24 11.57
N GLY A 29 -1.88 -16.31 10.63
CA GLY A 29 -2.48 -16.37 9.29
C GLY A 29 -3.84 -15.70 9.12
N GLN A 30 -4.46 -15.17 10.18
CA GLN A 30 -5.65 -14.32 10.05
C GLN A 30 -5.21 -12.87 9.77
N PRO A 31 -5.50 -12.30 8.58
CA PRO A 31 -5.17 -10.91 8.30
C PRO A 31 -5.92 -10.02 9.29
N ALA A 32 -5.24 -9.01 9.82
CA ALA A 32 -5.88 -8.09 10.74
C ALA A 32 -7.00 -7.34 10.02
N THR A 33 -8.24 -7.54 10.48
CA THR A 33 -9.43 -6.98 9.85
C THR A 33 -9.83 -5.68 10.52
N LEU A 34 -10.13 -4.67 9.71
CA LEU A 34 -10.80 -3.45 10.13
C LEU A 34 -12.21 -3.46 9.56
N LEU A 35 -13.23 -3.42 10.42
CA LEU A 35 -14.64 -3.43 10.02
C LEU A 35 -15.01 -4.60 9.08
N GLY A 36 -14.38 -5.77 9.28
CA GLY A 36 -14.61 -6.98 8.46
C GLY A 36 -13.82 -7.04 7.16
N TYR A 37 -12.98 -6.04 6.85
CA TYR A 37 -12.13 -6.03 5.65
C TYR A 37 -10.64 -6.15 5.99
N PRO A 38 -9.83 -6.80 5.14
CA PRO A 38 -8.40 -6.89 5.34
C PRO A 38 -7.76 -5.51 5.20
N ALA A 39 -6.91 -5.16 6.16
CA ALA A 39 -6.08 -3.97 6.07
C ALA A 39 -4.73 -4.32 5.41
N ILE A 40 -4.36 -3.53 4.40
CA ILE A 40 -3.07 -3.65 3.71
C ILE A 40 -2.20 -2.47 4.13
N GLU A 41 -1.03 -2.78 4.68
CA GLU A 41 0.04 -1.83 4.98
C GLU A 41 0.80 -1.51 3.69
N ALA A 42 0.89 -0.23 3.32
CA ALA A 42 1.63 0.25 2.16
C ALA A 42 2.31 1.56 2.52
N GLU A 43 3.63 1.51 2.67
CA GLU A 43 4.43 2.63 3.21
C GLU A 43 4.47 3.83 2.25
N ASP A 44 4.25 3.60 0.95
CA ASP A 44 4.19 4.66 -0.06
C ASP A 44 2.92 5.53 0.03
N MET A 45 1.93 5.16 0.86
CA MET A 45 0.77 6.00 1.12
C MET A 45 1.14 7.21 1.99
N PRO A 46 0.57 8.40 1.74
CA PRO A 46 0.90 9.59 2.52
C PRO A 46 0.47 9.45 3.98
N ASP A 47 1.23 10.06 4.89
CA ASP A 47 0.86 10.21 6.29
C ASP A 47 -0.43 11.04 6.46
N MET A 48 -1.10 10.89 7.61
CA MET A 48 -2.22 11.76 7.98
C MET A 48 -1.78 13.20 8.20
N GLY A 49 -2.27 14.10 7.35
CA GLY A 49 -2.16 15.55 7.47
C GLY A 49 -3.37 16.27 6.89
N ALA A 50 -3.39 17.60 6.96
CA ALA A 50 -4.49 18.40 6.40
C ALA A 50 -4.60 18.21 4.87
N GLY A 51 -5.79 17.85 4.38
CA GLY A 51 -6.08 17.62 2.96
C GLY A 51 -5.53 16.31 2.39
N SER A 52 -4.82 15.52 3.19
CA SER A 52 -4.20 14.26 2.76
C SER A 52 -5.22 13.17 2.45
N LEU A 53 -4.85 12.28 1.52
CA LEU A 53 -5.63 11.09 1.13
C LEU A 53 -4.97 9.83 1.72
N SER A 54 -4.83 9.77 3.05
CA SER A 54 -3.98 8.77 3.73
C SER A 54 -4.60 7.38 3.85
N VAL A 55 -5.90 7.24 3.52
CA VAL A 55 -6.59 5.95 3.53
C VAL A 55 -7.32 5.73 2.21
N ALA A 56 -7.03 4.59 1.58
CA ALA A 56 -7.73 4.11 0.40
C ALA A 56 -8.48 2.81 0.72
N PHE A 57 -9.75 2.74 0.34
CA PHE A 57 -10.61 1.58 0.54
C PHE A 57 -11.30 1.20 -0.76
N GLY A 58 -11.33 -0.08 -1.10
CA GLY A 58 -11.94 -0.53 -2.34
C GLY A 58 -11.44 -1.88 -2.82
N ASN A 59 -12.01 -2.32 -3.94
CA ASN A 59 -11.59 -3.54 -4.63
C ASN A 59 -10.51 -3.20 -5.66
N PHE A 60 -9.25 -3.22 -5.22
CA PHE A 60 -8.09 -2.94 -6.08
C PHE A 60 -7.90 -3.95 -7.20
N ARG A 61 -8.39 -5.18 -7.06
CA ARG A 61 -8.33 -6.20 -8.12
C ARG A 61 -9.17 -5.82 -9.34
N LEU A 62 -10.25 -5.06 -9.14
CA LEU A 62 -11.07 -4.50 -10.21
C LEU A 62 -10.68 -3.05 -10.56
N GLY A 63 -10.21 -2.30 -9.58
CA GLY A 63 -9.93 -0.87 -9.71
C GLY A 63 -8.58 -0.52 -10.31
N TYR A 64 -7.56 -1.38 -10.19
CA TYR A 64 -6.19 -1.06 -10.61
C TYR A 64 -5.58 -2.20 -11.41
N LEU A 65 -5.01 -1.87 -12.57
CA LEU A 65 -4.31 -2.81 -13.43
C LEU A 65 -2.82 -2.55 -13.37
N VAL A 66 -2.06 -3.61 -13.10
CA VAL A 66 -0.60 -3.62 -13.20
C VAL A 66 -0.24 -4.44 -14.43
N ALA A 67 0.45 -3.81 -15.40
CA ALA A 67 0.93 -4.44 -16.62
C ALA A 67 2.44 -4.63 -16.55
N GLU A 68 2.90 -5.88 -16.69
CA GLU A 68 4.31 -6.24 -16.77
C GLU A 68 4.64 -6.72 -18.18
N ARG A 69 5.74 -6.21 -18.77
CA ARG A 69 6.10 -6.54 -20.16
C ARG A 69 7.02 -7.75 -20.28
N ARG A 70 8.00 -7.86 -19.40
CA ARG A 70 9.04 -8.90 -19.36
C ARG A 70 9.56 -9.05 -17.94
N GLU A 71 10.13 -10.21 -17.66
CA GLU A 71 10.90 -10.47 -16.45
C GLU A 71 12.08 -9.50 -16.31
N THR A 72 12.62 -9.39 -15.11
CA THR A 72 13.79 -8.55 -14.80
C THR A 72 15.01 -9.03 -15.58
N ALA A 73 15.59 -8.16 -16.42
CA ALA A 73 16.83 -8.44 -17.13
C ALA A 73 18.01 -7.84 -16.35
N ILE A 74 19.07 -8.63 -16.14
CA ILE A 74 20.29 -8.21 -15.45
C ILE A 74 21.47 -8.33 -16.40
N LEU A 75 22.17 -7.22 -16.62
CA LEU A 75 23.43 -7.16 -17.37
C LEU A 75 24.58 -6.95 -16.39
N ARG A 76 25.58 -7.82 -16.47
CA ARG A 76 26.87 -7.66 -15.80
C ARG A 76 27.85 -6.98 -16.77
N ASP A 77 28.21 -5.74 -16.48
CA ASP A 77 29.11 -4.94 -17.32
C ASP A 77 30.46 -4.70 -16.62
N PRO A 78 31.50 -5.48 -16.98
CA PRO A 78 32.87 -5.27 -16.51
C PRO A 78 33.67 -4.27 -17.37
N TYR A 79 33.07 -3.67 -18.39
CA TYR A 79 33.80 -2.91 -19.42
C TYR A 79 33.70 -1.41 -19.24
N SER A 80 32.54 -0.88 -18.83
CA SER A 80 32.30 0.57 -18.79
C SER A 80 33.08 1.31 -17.69
N ASN A 81 33.33 0.70 -16.53
CA ASN A 81 34.06 1.34 -15.44
C ASN A 81 35.04 0.38 -14.75
N LYS A 82 36.23 0.22 -15.34
CA LYS A 82 37.31 -0.59 -14.75
C LYS A 82 37.81 0.07 -13.45
N PRO A 83 38.07 -0.67 -12.35
CA PRO A 83 38.14 -2.12 -12.18
C PRO A 83 36.84 -2.78 -11.67
N PHE A 84 35.71 -2.06 -11.69
CA PHE A 84 34.45 -2.52 -11.09
C PHE A 84 33.56 -3.27 -12.11
N VAL A 85 32.72 -4.17 -11.60
CA VAL A 85 31.65 -4.80 -12.38
C VAL A 85 30.34 -4.13 -12.00
N SER A 86 29.74 -3.44 -12.96
CA SER A 86 28.44 -2.79 -12.78
C SER A 86 27.32 -3.79 -13.07
N PHE A 87 26.33 -3.86 -12.19
CA PHE A 87 25.11 -4.62 -12.41
C PHE A 87 24.00 -3.67 -12.86
N TYR A 88 23.59 -3.79 -14.11
CA TYR A 88 22.49 -3.02 -14.67
C TYR A 88 21.24 -3.90 -14.76
N ALA A 89 20.30 -3.69 -13.84
CA ALA A 89 19.03 -4.38 -13.81
C ALA A 89 17.91 -3.50 -14.37
N THR A 90 17.13 -4.03 -15.30
CA THR A 90 15.95 -3.35 -15.85
C THR A 90 14.71 -4.20 -15.71
N LYS A 91 13.62 -3.57 -15.27
CA LYS A 91 12.28 -4.14 -15.27
C LYS A 91 11.31 -3.08 -15.77
N ARG A 92 10.35 -3.48 -16.61
CA ARG A 92 9.34 -2.58 -17.16
C ARG A 92 7.97 -2.98 -16.63
N ILE A 93 7.46 -2.17 -15.73
CA ILE A 93 6.12 -2.26 -15.15
C ILE A 93 5.41 -0.94 -15.42
N GLY A 94 4.12 -1.02 -15.76
CA GLY A 94 3.21 0.11 -15.79
C GLY A 94 1.95 -0.21 -15.00
N GLY A 95 1.16 0.80 -14.70
CA GLY A 95 -0.14 0.58 -14.08
C GLY A 95 -1.06 1.78 -14.24
N CYS A 96 -2.36 1.52 -14.18
CA CYS A 96 -3.38 2.55 -14.25
C CYS A 96 -4.65 2.13 -13.50
N VAL A 97 -5.47 3.13 -13.15
CA VAL A 97 -6.81 2.91 -12.61
C VAL A 97 -7.73 2.50 -13.76
N THR A 98 -8.30 1.30 -13.69
CA THR A 98 -9.24 0.77 -14.68
C THR A 98 -10.68 1.05 -14.32
N ASN A 99 -11.02 1.01 -13.03
CA ASN A 99 -12.36 1.34 -12.54
C ASN A 99 -12.25 2.29 -11.33
N SER A 100 -12.61 3.55 -11.55
CA SER A 100 -12.59 4.59 -10.51
C SER A 100 -13.68 4.43 -9.45
N GLU A 101 -14.75 3.70 -9.73
CA GLU A 101 -15.82 3.45 -8.76
C GLU A 101 -15.39 2.43 -7.70
N ALA A 102 -14.49 1.51 -8.07
CA ALA A 102 -14.02 0.43 -7.21
C ALA A 102 -13.10 0.90 -6.07
N ILE A 103 -12.56 2.13 -6.13
CA ILE A 103 -11.63 2.68 -5.13
C ILE A 103 -12.16 4.01 -4.60
N LYS A 104 -12.25 4.13 -3.27
CA LYS A 104 -12.61 5.35 -2.56
C LYS A 104 -11.47 5.79 -1.65
N LEU A 105 -11.32 7.09 -1.52
CA LEU A 105 -10.25 7.72 -0.74
C LEU A 105 -10.87 8.53 0.39
N LEU A 106 -10.25 8.46 1.56
CA LEU A 106 -10.65 9.25 2.72
C LEU A 106 -9.75 10.48 2.82
N LYS A 107 -10.36 11.66 2.68
CA LYS A 107 -9.67 12.95 2.77
C LYS A 107 -9.74 13.46 4.21
N PHE A 108 -8.58 13.78 4.79
CA PHE A 108 -8.48 14.41 6.10
C PHE A 108 -8.55 15.93 6.00
N ALA A 109 -9.75 16.46 5.72
CA ALA A 109 -10.00 17.91 5.73
C ALA A 109 -11.25 18.21 6.54
N ALA A 110 -11.29 19.38 7.18
CA ALA A 110 -12.55 19.98 7.60
C ALA A 110 -13.28 20.47 6.34
N ASN A 111 -14.62 20.40 6.36
CA ASN A 111 -15.47 20.95 5.31
C ASN A 111 -15.18 22.44 5.06
#